data_AF-A0A917FTU5-F1
#
_entry.id   AF-A0A917FTU5-F1
#
_cell.length_a   1.000
_cell.length_b   1.000
_cell.length_c   1.000
_cell.angle_alpha   90.00
_cell.angle_beta   90.00
_cell.angle_gamma   90.00
#
_symmetry.space_group_name_H-M   'P 1'
#
loop_
_entity.id
_entity.type
_entity.pdbx_description
1 polymer ?
#
loop_
_entity_poly.entity_id
_entity_poly.type
_entity_poly.pdbx_seq_one_letter_code
_entity_poly.pdbx_strand_id
1 'polypeptide(L)'
;MAISKKGSRKILVDDHEFRWKTTGKKDSISVIIWPVDNDRCRIVGKIGYHNKPTAISASGDSERSQIVVTNRMIRAIILHYGVNELLQHSGQINLTAIEGIYDVSQAVRSE
;
A
#
# COMPACT_ATOMS: atom_id res chain seq x y z
N MET A 1 -7.95 16.54 -16.59
CA MET A 1 -8.45 15.18 -16.90
C MET A 1 -7.62 14.15 -16.15
N ALA A 2 -8.18 13.48 -15.14
CA ALA A 2 -7.46 12.51 -14.31
C ALA A 2 -7.17 11.22 -15.10
N ILE A 3 -5.97 11.12 -15.67
CA ILE A 3 -5.52 9.97 -16.48
C ILE A 3 -5.71 8.67 -15.69
N SER A 4 -6.72 7.89 -16.06
CA SER A 4 -6.94 6.53 -15.56
C SER A 4 -5.77 5.66 -16.00
N LYS A 5 -4.76 5.51 -15.13
CA LYS A 5 -3.69 4.54 -15.34
C LYS A 5 -4.29 3.16 -15.07
N LYS A 6 -4.30 2.29 -16.08
CA LYS A 6 -4.78 0.90 -16.04
C LYS A 6 -4.32 0.20 -14.74
N GLY A 7 -5.24 -0.40 -14.00
CA GLY A 7 -4.95 -1.10 -12.75
C GLY A 7 -4.76 -0.22 -11.50
N SER A 8 -5.06 1.09 -11.59
CA SER A 8 -5.18 1.94 -10.39
C SER A 8 -6.58 1.87 -9.79
N ARG A 9 -6.65 1.99 -8.47
CA ARG A 9 -7.85 2.08 -7.66
C ARG A 9 -7.97 3.50 -7.11
N LYS A 10 -9.20 3.92 -6.82
CA LYS A 10 -9.54 5.24 -6.28
C LYS A 10 -9.96 5.11 -4.81
N ILE A 11 -9.64 6.12 -4.02
CA ILE A 11 -10.13 6.29 -2.65
C ILE A 11 -10.34 7.79 -2.38
N LEU A 12 -11.37 8.13 -1.60
CA LEU A 12 -11.57 9.49 -1.09
C LEU A 12 -11.10 9.51 0.37
N VAL A 13 -10.25 10.48 0.72
CA VAL A 13 -9.79 10.70 2.09
C VAL A 13 -9.87 12.19 2.38
N ASP A 14 -10.64 12.56 3.41
CA ASP A 14 -10.91 13.94 3.81
C ASP A 14 -11.30 14.84 2.63
N ASP A 15 -12.29 14.41 1.85
CA ASP A 15 -12.80 15.07 0.62
C ASP A 15 -11.80 15.22 -0.53
N HIS A 16 -10.58 14.70 -0.40
CA HIS A 16 -9.58 14.68 -1.45
C HIS A 16 -9.51 13.31 -2.15
N GLU A 17 -9.43 13.33 -3.48
CA GLU A 17 -9.31 12.12 -4.28
C GLU A 17 -7.85 11.65 -4.36
N PHE A 18 -7.62 10.40 -3.97
CA PHE A 18 -6.35 9.72 -4.14
C PHE A 18 -6.51 8.53 -5.07
N ARG A 19 -5.42 8.24 -5.79
CA ARG A 19 -5.27 7.01 -6.56
C ARG A 19 -4.14 6.19 -6.00
N TRP A 20 -4.30 4.89 -6.07
CA TRP A 20 -3.29 3.96 -5.65
C TRP A 20 -3.21 2.76 -6.58
N LYS A 21 -2.05 2.12 -6.65
CA LYS A 21 -1.87 0.87 -7.37
C LYS A 21 -0.85 0.01 -6.65
N THR A 22 -0.89 -1.27 -6.96
CA THR A 22 0.08 -2.24 -6.47
C THR A 22 0.85 -2.86 -7.61
N THR A 23 2.06 -3.31 -7.31
CA THR A 23 2.85 -4.16 -8.18
C THR A 23 3.49 -5.23 -7.32
N GLY A 24 3.15 -6.49 -7.59
CA GLY A 24 3.77 -7.63 -6.92
C GLY A 24 5.10 -7.98 -7.57
N LYS A 25 6.11 -8.23 -6.76
CA LYS A 25 7.35 -8.95 -7.12
C LYS A 25 7.45 -10.19 -6.23
N LYS A 26 8.29 -11.15 -6.60
CA LYS A 26 8.44 -12.47 -5.94
C LYS A 26 8.33 -12.43 -4.40
N ASP A 27 8.98 -11.46 -3.75
CA ASP A 27 9.04 -11.39 -2.28
C ASP A 27 8.51 -10.06 -1.69
N SER A 28 7.97 -9.14 -2.50
CA SER A 28 7.38 -7.89 -1.99
C SER A 28 6.25 -7.30 -2.84
N ILE A 29 5.26 -6.71 -2.18
CA ILE A 29 4.24 -5.89 -2.81
C ILE A 29 4.67 -4.43 -2.73
N SER A 30 4.85 -3.79 -3.87
CA SER A 30 5.08 -2.35 -3.95
C SER A 30 3.74 -1.63 -4.08
N VAL A 31 3.48 -0.67 -3.21
CA VAL A 31 2.29 0.18 -3.19
C VAL A 31 2.70 1.57 -3.64
N ILE A 32 1.95 2.16 -4.56
CA ILE A 32 2.16 3.54 -5.02
C ILE A 32 0.84 4.28 -4.84
N ILE A 33 0.87 5.42 -4.16
CA ILE A 33 -0.29 6.28 -3.86
C ILE A 33 0.03 7.70 -4.33
N TRP A 34 -0.93 8.39 -4.92
CA TRP A 34 -0.80 9.80 -5.30
C TRP A 34 -2.14 10.54 -5.23
N PRO A 35 -2.16 11.80 -4.80
CA PRO A 35 -3.34 12.64 -4.92
C PRO A 35 -3.65 12.92 -6.40
N VAL A 36 -4.94 13.02 -6.73
CA VAL A 36 -5.38 13.36 -8.10
C VAL A 36 -5.15 14.84 -8.39
N ASP A 37 -5.28 15.68 -7.38
CA ASP A 37 -5.08 17.13 -7.48
C ASP A 37 -3.60 17.54 -7.50
N ASN A 38 -2.69 16.61 -7.20
CA ASN A 38 -1.24 16.83 -7.27
C ASN A 38 -0.51 15.55 -7.75
N ASP A 39 -0.34 15.42 -9.06
CA ASP A 39 0.31 14.28 -9.70
C ASP A 39 1.84 14.23 -9.54
N ARG A 40 2.42 15.32 -9.00
CA ARG A 40 3.85 15.46 -8.68
C ARG A 40 4.20 14.85 -7.33
N CYS A 41 3.22 14.60 -6.47
CA CYS A 41 3.41 13.90 -5.21
C CYS A 41 3.14 12.40 -5.39
N ARG A 42 4.06 11.56 -4.90
CA ARG A 42 3.87 10.09 -4.87
C ARG A 42 4.41 9.50 -3.59
N ILE A 43 3.59 8.70 -2.94
CA ILE A 43 4.03 7.83 -1.85
C ILE A 43 4.34 6.48 -2.46
N VAL A 44 5.52 5.95 -2.20
CA VAL A 44 5.95 4.62 -2.66
C VAL A 44 6.36 3.82 -1.46
N GLY A 45 5.67 2.71 -1.19
CA GLY A 45 5.99 1.82 -0.08
C GLY A 45 6.12 0.36 -0.50
N LYS A 46 6.78 -0.42 0.35
CA LYS A 46 6.92 -1.86 0.18
C LYS A 46 6.33 -2.59 1.38
N ILE A 47 5.70 -3.72 1.10
CA ILE A 47 5.21 -4.70 2.07
C ILE A 47 5.89 -6.03 1.72
N GLY A 48 6.49 -6.69 2.71
CA GLY A 48 7.02 -8.04 2.51
C GLY A 48 5.89 -9.06 2.39
N TYR A 49 6.04 -10.07 1.53
CA TYR A 49 5.07 -11.18 1.47
C TYR A 49 5.12 -12.05 2.73
N HIS A 50 6.32 -12.23 3.29
CA HIS A 50 6.59 -13.18 4.36
C HIS A 50 6.74 -12.45 5.69
N ASN A 51 5.63 -12.23 6.39
CA ASN A 51 5.73 -11.83 7.79
C ASN A 51 5.89 -13.11 8.64
N LYS A 52 7.16 -13.54 8.77
CA LYS A 52 7.70 -14.68 9.54
C LYS A 52 7.49 -16.07 8.92
N PRO A 53 8.57 -16.87 8.73
CA PRO A 53 8.42 -18.32 8.61
C PRO A 53 8.00 -18.85 9.99
N THR A 54 6.71 -19.08 10.20
CA THR A 54 6.31 -20.05 11.22
C THR A 54 6.77 -21.40 10.72
N ALA A 55 7.73 -22.02 11.42
CA ALA A 55 8.15 -23.38 11.18
C ALA A 55 6.92 -24.29 11.35
N ILE A 56 6.29 -24.65 10.24
CA ILE A 56 5.26 -25.68 10.21
C ILE A 56 6.03 -27.00 10.13
N SER A 57 5.92 -27.75 11.22
CA SER A 57 6.37 -29.12 11.39
C SER A 57 6.39 -29.95 10.09
N ALA A 58 7.52 -30.63 9.89
CA ALA A 58 7.81 -31.69 8.93
C ALA A 58 6.61 -32.26 8.16
N SER A 59 6.23 -31.61 7.05
CA SER A 59 5.62 -32.19 5.83
C SER A 59 4.88 -31.09 5.05
N GLY A 60 5.52 -30.59 3.99
CA GLY A 60 4.83 -29.81 2.95
C GLY A 60 4.71 -28.30 3.23
N ASP A 61 5.49 -27.52 2.49
CA ASP A 61 5.28 -26.09 2.30
C ASP A 61 3.87 -25.88 1.76
N SER A 62 2.97 -25.32 2.58
CA SER A 62 1.70 -24.79 2.10
C SER A 62 1.87 -23.28 1.96
N GLU A 63 1.67 -22.79 0.74
CA GLU A 63 1.56 -21.38 0.39
C GLU A 63 0.52 -20.73 1.31
N ARG A 64 0.96 -20.01 2.35
CA ARG A 64 0.02 -19.46 3.33
C ARG A 64 -0.01 -17.94 3.28
N SER A 65 -1.04 -17.50 2.54
CA SER A 65 -1.79 -16.26 2.75
C SER A 65 -1.10 -14.97 2.29
N GLN A 66 -1.38 -14.57 1.04
CA GLN A 66 -0.87 -13.30 0.50
C GLN A 66 -1.59 -12.11 1.15
N ILE A 67 -0.82 -11.10 1.56
CA ILE A 67 -1.38 -9.84 2.06
C ILE A 67 -2.13 -9.14 0.92
N VAL A 68 -3.41 -8.84 1.14
CA VAL A 68 -4.23 -8.07 0.21
C VAL A 68 -4.16 -6.60 0.60
N VAL A 69 -3.65 -5.77 -0.32
CA VAL A 69 -3.68 -4.32 -0.17
C VAL A 69 -5.12 -3.84 -0.31
N THR A 70 -5.67 -3.26 0.76
CA THR A 70 -7.05 -2.78 0.80
C THR A 70 -7.12 -1.26 0.94
N ASN A 71 -8.27 -0.67 0.60
CA ASN A 71 -8.54 0.75 0.83
C ASN A 71 -8.33 1.17 2.30
N ARG A 72 -8.57 0.27 3.27
CA ARG A 72 -8.33 0.54 4.70
C ARG A 72 -6.86 0.83 4.99
N MET A 73 -5.96 0.00 4.45
CA MET A 73 -4.52 0.20 4.60
C MET A 73 -4.04 1.45 3.88
N ILE A 74 -4.53 1.70 2.66
CA ILE A 74 -4.20 2.92 1.91
C ILE A 74 -4.65 4.17 2.65
N ARG A 75 -5.87 4.16 3.22
CA ARG A 75 -6.37 5.27 4.05
C ARG A 75 -5.48 5.52 5.26
N ALA A 76 -5.04 4.47 5.95
CA ALA A 76 -4.14 4.60 7.09
C ALA A 76 -2.80 5.25 6.71
N ILE A 77 -2.23 4.87 5.56
CA ILE A 77 -1.01 5.49 5.03
C ILE A 77 -1.22 6.98 4.72
N ILE A 78 -2.31 7.33 4.05
CA ILE A 78 -2.63 8.73 3.71
C ILE A 78 -2.80 9.56 4.99
N LEU A 79 -3.55 9.05 5.97
CA LEU A 79 -3.78 9.75 7.23
C LEU A 79 -2.52 9.89 8.09
N HIS A 80 -1.61 8.91 8.04
CA HIS A 80 -0.36 8.97 8.77
C HIS A 80 0.54 10.12 8.30
N TYR A 81 0.59 10.39 6.99
CA TYR A 81 1.30 11.55 6.44
C TYR A 81 0.48 12.84 6.47
N GLY A 82 -0.84 12.74 6.53
CA GLY A 82 -1.73 13.89 6.45
C GLY A 82 -2.01 14.32 5.01
N VAL A 83 -3.29 14.54 4.73
CA VAL A 83 -3.78 14.89 3.40
C VAL A 83 -3.19 16.21 2.90
N ASN A 84 -3.13 17.23 3.76
CA ASN A 84 -2.60 18.54 3.40
C ASN A 84 -1.11 18.50 3.04
N GLU A 85 -0.31 17.73 3.78
CA GLU A 85 1.13 17.58 3.47
C GLU A 85 1.31 16.94 2.09
N LEU A 86 0.53 15.90 1.79
CA LEU A 86 0.60 15.21 0.49
C LEU A 86 0.17 16.10 -0.67
N LEU A 87 -0.80 16.99 -0.47
CA LEU A 87 -1.24 17.94 -1.49
C LEU A 87 -0.23 19.04 -1.76
N GLN A 88 0.54 19.47 -0.75
CA GLN A 88 1.54 20.54 -0.88
C GLN A 88 2.94 20.02 -1.24
N HIS A 89 3.22 18.75 -0.98
CA HIS A 89 4.51 18.15 -1.28
C HIS A 89 4.72 17.98 -2.79
N SER A 90 5.94 18.25 -3.27
CA SER A 90 6.40 17.83 -4.59
C SER A 90 7.51 16.77 -4.47
N GLY A 91 7.39 15.66 -5.20
CA GLY A 91 8.39 14.59 -5.21
C GLY A 91 7.87 13.23 -4.73
N GLN A 92 8.81 12.34 -4.41
CA GLN A 92 8.54 10.97 -4.00
C GLN A 92 8.84 10.76 -2.51
N ILE A 93 7.83 10.34 -1.77
CA ILE A 93 7.95 9.91 -0.37
C ILE A 93 8.20 8.40 -0.37
N ASN A 94 9.38 7.98 0.10
CA ASN A 94 9.73 6.56 0.19
C ASN A 94 9.37 6.00 1.57
N LEU A 95 8.38 5.11 1.58
CA LEU A 95 8.04 4.27 2.71
C LEU A 95 8.94 3.04 2.71
N THR A 96 9.85 2.97 3.67
CA THR A 96 10.76 1.82 3.85
C THR A 96 9.99 0.54 4.12
N ALA A 97 9.09 0.55 5.12
CA ALA A 97 8.21 -0.57 5.43
C ALA A 97 6.83 -0.08 5.85
N ILE A 98 5.79 -0.46 5.11
CA ILE A 98 4.40 -0.13 5.47
C ILE A 98 4.00 -0.77 6.82
N GLU A 99 4.69 -1.82 7.24
CA GLU A 99 4.54 -2.49 8.54
C GLU A 99 4.77 -1.56 9.74
N GLY A 100 5.55 -0.49 9.57
CA GLY A 100 5.75 0.51 10.63
C GLY A 100 4.57 1.47 10.81
N ILE A 101 3.63 1.51 9.86
CA ILE A 101 2.49 2.44 9.84
C ILE A 101 1.17 1.70 10.01
N TYR A 102 1.06 0.50 9.45
CA TYR A 102 -0.13 -0.32 9.51
C TYR A 102 0.24 -1.68 10.09
N ASP A 103 -0.47 -2.09 11.14
CA ASP A 103 -0.34 -3.42 11.69
C ASP A 103 -0.85 -4.46 10.67
N VAL A 104 0.09 -5.09 9.98
CA VAL A 104 -0.17 -6.12 8.97
C VAL A 104 -0.80 -7.39 9.54
N SER A 105 -0.87 -7.55 10.87
CA SER A 105 -1.69 -8.60 11.50
C SER A 105 -3.18 -8.40 11.22
N GLN A 106 -3.60 -7.14 11.05
CA GLN A 106 -4.97 -6.72 10.72
C GLN A 106 -5.22 -6.62 9.21
N ALA A 107 -4.25 -7.03 8.37
CA ALA A 107 -4.43 -7.02 6.93
C ALA A 107 -5.28 -8.20 6.48
N VAL A 108 -6.17 -7.94 5.51
CA VAL A 108 -6.92 -9.01 4.84
C VAL A 108 -5.94 -9.90 4.11
N ARG A 109 -6.11 -11.21 4.23
CA ARG A 109 -5.28 -12.21 3.55
C ARG A 109 -6.14 -13.00 2.58
N SER A 110 -5.61 -13.29 1.40
CA SER A 110 -6.22 -14.26 0.49
C SER A 110 -5.62 -15.62 0.79
N GLU A 111 -6.47 -16.57 1.17
CA GLU A 111 -6.16 -18.01 1.12
C GLU A 111 -6.19 -18.52 -0.33
#